data_AF-A0A4Q9KLH8-F1
#
_entry.id   AF-A0A4Q9KLH8-F1
#
_cell.length_a   1.000
_cell.length_b   1.000
_cell.length_c   1.000
_cell.angle_alpha   90.00
_cell.angle_beta   90.00
_cell.angle_gamma   90.00
#
_symmetry.space_group_name_H-M   'P 1'
#
loop_
_entity.id
_entity.type
_entity.pdbx_description
1 polymer ?
#
loop_
_entity_poly.entity_id
_entity_poly.type
_entity_poly.pdbx_seq_one_letter_code
_entity_poly.pdbx_strand_id
1 'polypeptide(L)'
;MTQLVVTDTGTFRVVPAEPWHTGALALVPLADEWTGRPPPVASARSLSAGVGAHVTRGTLVLTGLPERAWPHLSTTDQFVDVVLTRPGRAEQHARIRIPAASALPYRAAPLPVSSTTIALAGRVTASAFPHGPVVGASITLSGTPTAPVVAVGVPLASAHPAGTTVRLRPLPAVPTTSLTEAARAGDATVTLASTAGIGAGTVLRLATGEHTIVDAVTGTLALLRRPLRTSPADGSAVAIVTPGAPGAATTLTRDALAGDAVWPVAAALAGASVEVVDGAATEYRTLGLTTDPDGRWRQPGVRGVAALRLTVSAAGFLTDGPTEHPLAPTNPFVIDVALRT
;
A
#
# COMPACT_ATOMS: atom_id res chain seq x y z
N MET A 1 -53.01 -21.09 -3.94
CA MET A 1 -54.39 -21.02 -3.39
C MET A 1 -54.57 -19.62 -2.80
N THR A 2 -55.39 -18.75 -3.40
CA THR A 2 -55.54 -17.36 -2.91
C THR A 2 -56.54 -17.35 -1.76
N GLN A 3 -56.15 -16.81 -0.59
CA GLN A 3 -57.05 -16.72 0.56
C GLN A 3 -57.66 -15.32 0.61
N LEU A 4 -58.99 -15.24 0.65
CA LEU A 4 -59.66 -13.97 0.93
C LEU A 4 -59.67 -13.77 2.45
N VAL A 5 -59.16 -12.63 2.91
CA VAL A 5 -59.25 -12.22 4.32
C VAL A 5 -60.16 -10.99 4.38
N VAL A 6 -61.25 -11.13 5.11
CA VAL A 6 -62.21 -10.04 5.34
C VAL A 6 -61.92 -9.44 6.71
N THR A 7 -61.69 -8.13 6.75
CA THR A 7 -61.61 -7.36 7.98
C THR A 7 -62.77 -6.35 8.04
N ASP A 8 -62.94 -5.71 9.19
CA ASP A 8 -63.84 -4.59 9.44
C ASP A 8 -63.61 -3.37 8.54
N THR A 9 -62.44 -3.28 7.90
CA THR A 9 -62.04 -2.19 7.01
C THR A 9 -62.03 -2.57 5.53
N GLY A 10 -62.29 -3.83 5.17
CA GLY A 10 -62.44 -4.25 3.78
C GLY A 10 -62.07 -5.70 3.52
N THR A 11 -62.21 -6.09 2.24
CA THR A 11 -61.90 -7.44 1.79
C THR A 11 -60.57 -7.44 1.05
N PHE A 12 -59.59 -8.15 1.58
CA PHE A 12 -58.24 -8.24 1.03
C PHE A 12 -57.99 -9.61 0.41
N ARG A 13 -57.45 -9.60 -0.81
CA ARG A 13 -57.02 -10.83 -1.50
C ARG A 13 -55.57 -11.12 -1.09
N VAL A 14 -55.38 -12.04 -0.16
CA VAL A 14 -54.04 -12.49 0.26
C VAL A 14 -53.56 -13.52 -0.76
N VAL A 15 -52.65 -13.07 -1.62
CA VAL A 15 -51.85 -13.97 -2.45
C VAL A 15 -50.82 -14.60 -1.50
N PRO A 16 -50.66 -15.95 -1.49
CA PRO A 16 -49.57 -16.56 -0.75
C PRO A 16 -48.29 -15.87 -1.19
N ALA A 17 -47.45 -15.43 -0.24
CA ALA A 17 -46.11 -15.03 -0.61
C ALA A 17 -45.50 -16.23 -1.34
N GLU A 18 -45.26 -16.08 -2.64
CA GLU A 18 -44.26 -16.91 -3.30
C GLU A 18 -43.04 -16.86 -2.37
N PRO A 19 -42.41 -17.98 -2.00
CA PRO A 19 -41.22 -17.89 -1.19
C PRO A 19 -40.29 -16.98 -1.98
N TRP A 20 -39.99 -15.80 -1.45
CA TRP A 20 -39.04 -14.91 -2.09
C TRP A 20 -37.71 -15.63 -1.96
N HIS A 21 -37.35 -16.41 -2.98
CA HIS A 21 -36.12 -17.19 -2.98
C HIS A 21 -35.01 -16.17 -3.14
N THR A 22 -34.51 -15.66 -2.02
CA THR A 22 -33.26 -14.92 -1.98
C THR A 22 -32.20 -15.89 -2.49
N GLY A 23 -31.81 -15.73 -3.75
CA GLY A 23 -30.92 -16.66 -4.45
C GLY A 23 -29.47 -16.18 -4.37
N ALA A 24 -28.53 -17.10 -4.59
CA ALA A 24 -27.17 -16.69 -4.92
C ALA A 24 -27.20 -16.05 -6.32
N LEU A 25 -26.87 -14.76 -6.38
CA LEU A 25 -26.80 -13.98 -7.61
C LEU A 25 -25.43 -14.14 -8.26
N ALA A 26 -24.36 -14.04 -7.47
CA ALA A 26 -23.01 -14.30 -7.95
C ALA A 26 -22.10 -14.89 -6.88
N LEU A 27 -21.11 -15.65 -7.34
CA LEU A 27 -20.04 -16.23 -6.56
C LEU A 27 -18.72 -15.66 -7.08
N VAL A 28 -17.97 -15.00 -6.19
CA VAL A 28 -16.72 -14.34 -6.51
C VAL A 28 -15.64 -14.87 -5.57
N PRO A 29 -14.72 -15.74 -6.04
CA PRO A 29 -13.61 -16.19 -5.21
C PRO A 29 -12.78 -14.98 -4.76
N LEU A 30 -12.42 -14.90 -3.48
CA LEU A 30 -11.44 -13.92 -3.00
C LEU A 30 -10.05 -14.56 -3.07
N ALA A 31 -9.08 -13.82 -3.59
CA ALA A 31 -7.70 -14.30 -3.71
C ALA A 31 -6.74 -13.25 -3.14
N ASP A 32 -5.94 -13.62 -2.16
CA ASP A 32 -4.84 -12.79 -1.67
C ASP A 32 -3.87 -12.49 -2.83
N GLU A 33 -3.58 -11.20 -3.07
CA GLU A 33 -2.82 -10.75 -4.25
C GLU A 33 -1.39 -11.32 -4.34
N TRP A 34 -0.82 -11.78 -3.21
CA TRP A 34 0.48 -12.43 -3.15
C TRP A 34 0.36 -13.94 -3.35
N THR A 35 -0.45 -14.59 -2.53
CA THR A 35 -0.45 -16.05 -2.43
C THR A 35 -1.44 -16.72 -3.38
N GLY A 36 -2.38 -15.98 -3.95
CA GLY A 36 -3.52 -16.49 -4.72
C GLY A 36 -4.51 -17.30 -3.88
N ARG A 37 -4.27 -17.43 -2.57
CA ARG A 37 -5.09 -18.23 -1.65
C ARG A 37 -6.22 -17.37 -1.07
N PRO A 38 -7.34 -17.98 -0.65
CA PRO A 38 -8.40 -17.22 -0.01
C PRO A 38 -7.91 -16.58 1.30
N PRO A 39 -8.34 -15.34 1.61
CA PRO A 39 -8.01 -14.70 2.88
C PRO A 39 -8.62 -15.51 4.05
N PRO A 40 -7.93 -15.59 5.21
CA PRO A 40 -8.39 -16.40 6.34
C PRO A 40 -9.68 -15.85 6.97
N VAL A 41 -9.82 -14.52 7.04
CA VAL A 41 -10.99 -13.83 7.58
C VAL A 41 -11.29 -12.62 6.71
N ALA A 42 -12.53 -12.52 6.25
CA ALA A 42 -13.08 -11.35 5.57
C ALA A 42 -14.59 -11.28 5.79
N SER A 43 -15.13 -10.06 5.78
CA SER A 43 -16.56 -9.79 5.68
C SER A 43 -16.82 -8.86 4.49
N ALA A 44 -18.06 -8.82 4.03
CA ALA A 44 -18.48 -7.97 2.93
C ALA A 44 -19.80 -7.29 3.28
N ARG A 45 -20.00 -6.11 2.71
CA ARG A 45 -21.32 -5.46 2.60
C ARG A 45 -21.50 -4.91 1.19
N SER A 46 -22.72 -4.92 0.69
CA SER A 46 -23.03 -4.30 -0.60
C SER A 46 -23.41 -2.85 -0.38
N LEU A 47 -23.04 -2.00 -1.35
CA LEU A 47 -23.53 -0.63 -1.47
C LEU A 47 -24.65 -0.51 -2.52
N SER A 48 -24.94 -1.59 -3.24
CA SER A 48 -25.95 -1.64 -4.30
C SER A 48 -27.31 -2.08 -3.74
N ALA A 49 -28.37 -1.35 -4.10
CA ALA A 49 -29.72 -1.67 -3.65
C ALA A 49 -30.18 -3.06 -4.16
N GLY A 50 -30.94 -3.78 -3.32
CA GLY A 50 -31.48 -5.09 -3.68
C GLY A 50 -30.46 -6.24 -3.68
N VAL A 51 -29.20 -5.98 -3.34
CA VAL A 51 -28.12 -6.97 -3.26
C VAL A 51 -27.59 -7.05 -1.83
N GLY A 52 -27.60 -8.25 -1.25
CA GLY A 52 -26.82 -8.60 -0.07
C GLY A 52 -25.43 -9.08 -0.46
N ALA A 53 -24.44 -8.85 0.39
CA ALA A 53 -23.09 -9.38 0.23
C ALA A 53 -22.61 -9.98 1.55
N HIS A 54 -21.97 -11.14 1.48
CA HIS A 54 -21.30 -11.77 2.61
C HIS A 54 -20.13 -12.64 2.12
N VAL A 55 -19.20 -12.99 3.00
CA VAL A 55 -18.08 -13.88 2.66
C VAL A 55 -18.26 -15.20 3.38
N THR A 56 -18.10 -16.30 2.65
CA THR A 56 -18.07 -17.66 3.21
C THR A 56 -16.99 -18.48 2.52
N ARG A 57 -16.16 -19.17 3.31
CA ARG A 57 -15.05 -20.02 2.84
C ARG A 57 -14.18 -19.36 1.76
N GLY A 58 -13.83 -18.08 1.95
CA GLY A 58 -13.01 -17.33 1.00
C GLY A 58 -13.70 -16.96 -0.31
N THR A 59 -15.02 -17.07 -0.39
CA THR A 59 -15.83 -16.65 -1.54
C THR A 59 -16.77 -15.54 -1.10
N LEU A 60 -16.77 -14.43 -1.83
CA LEU A 60 -17.81 -13.41 -1.74
C LEU A 60 -19.06 -13.93 -2.45
N VAL A 61 -20.16 -13.97 -1.71
CA VAL A 61 -21.47 -14.40 -2.20
C VAL A 61 -22.37 -13.18 -2.24
N LEU A 62 -22.85 -12.87 -3.45
CA LEU A 62 -23.88 -11.87 -3.67
C LEU A 62 -25.23 -12.57 -3.65
N THR A 63 -26.17 -12.05 -2.86
CA THR A 63 -27.52 -12.60 -2.74
C THR A 63 -28.57 -11.54 -3.01
N GLY A 64 -29.76 -11.95 -3.41
CA GLY A 64 -30.86 -11.02 -3.64
C GLY A 64 -31.91 -11.62 -4.57
N LEU A 65 -32.81 -10.77 -5.02
CA LEU A 65 -33.85 -11.11 -5.99
C LEU A 65 -33.38 -10.65 -7.37
N PRO A 66 -33.20 -11.55 -8.35
CA PRO A 66 -32.66 -11.19 -9.66
C PRO A 66 -33.35 -9.98 -10.31
N GLU A 67 -34.68 -9.96 -10.34
CA GLU A 67 -35.46 -8.88 -10.93
C GLU A 67 -35.33 -7.53 -10.21
N ARG A 68 -34.94 -7.51 -8.92
CA ARG A 68 -34.70 -6.26 -8.17
C ARG A 68 -33.24 -5.84 -8.19
N ALA A 69 -32.34 -6.79 -8.02
CA ALA A 69 -30.92 -6.56 -8.04
C ALA A 69 -30.45 -6.11 -9.43
N TRP A 70 -30.94 -6.80 -10.47
CA TRP A 70 -30.42 -6.75 -11.83
C TRP A 70 -31.55 -6.79 -12.89
N PRO A 71 -32.45 -5.80 -12.91
CA PRO A 71 -33.66 -5.80 -13.75
C PRO A 71 -33.38 -5.89 -15.26
N HIS A 72 -32.17 -5.50 -15.69
CA HIS A 72 -31.77 -5.46 -17.10
C HIS A 72 -30.64 -6.45 -17.43
N LEU A 73 -30.43 -7.48 -16.60
CA LEU A 73 -29.35 -8.47 -16.81
C LEU A 73 -29.43 -9.12 -18.19
N SER A 74 -30.62 -9.34 -18.75
CA SER A 74 -30.78 -9.97 -20.06
C SER A 74 -30.19 -9.17 -21.23
N THR A 75 -29.96 -7.87 -21.07
CA THR A 75 -29.60 -6.96 -22.16
C THR A 75 -28.38 -6.08 -21.86
N THR A 76 -28.06 -5.85 -20.59
CA THR A 76 -26.99 -4.93 -20.18
C THR A 76 -26.18 -5.49 -19.03
N ASP A 77 -24.88 -5.18 -19.04
CA ASP A 77 -24.01 -5.49 -17.93
C ASP A 77 -24.49 -4.79 -16.65
N GLN A 78 -24.43 -5.53 -15.56
CA GLN A 78 -24.80 -5.04 -14.24
C GLN A 78 -23.55 -4.89 -13.39
N PHE A 79 -23.59 -3.97 -12.45
CA PHE A 79 -22.47 -3.72 -11.55
C PHE A 79 -22.95 -3.76 -10.10
N VAL A 80 -22.13 -4.38 -9.24
CA VAL A 80 -22.35 -4.35 -7.80
C VAL A 80 -21.12 -3.76 -7.14
N ASP A 81 -21.35 -2.72 -6.35
CA ASP A 81 -20.32 -2.12 -5.51
C ASP A 81 -20.37 -2.81 -4.13
N VAL A 82 -19.21 -3.29 -3.69
CA VAL A 82 -19.05 -3.96 -2.40
C VAL A 82 -17.91 -3.35 -1.60
N VAL A 83 -18.04 -3.39 -0.29
CA VAL A 83 -16.96 -3.08 0.65
C VAL A 83 -16.54 -4.35 1.34
N LEU A 84 -15.27 -4.72 1.19
CA LEU A 84 -14.63 -5.83 1.87
C LEU A 84 -13.91 -5.32 3.12
N THR A 85 -14.17 -5.92 4.26
CA THR A 85 -13.52 -5.60 5.54
C THR A 85 -12.72 -6.80 6.02
N ARG A 86 -11.50 -6.56 6.49
CA ARG A 86 -10.61 -7.58 7.05
C ARG A 86 -9.94 -7.05 8.31
N PRO A 87 -9.73 -7.90 9.34
CA PRO A 87 -9.08 -7.45 10.57
C PRO A 87 -7.73 -6.79 10.31
N GLY A 88 -7.54 -5.59 10.88
CA GLY A 88 -6.30 -4.83 10.75
C GLY A 88 -6.05 -4.23 9.35
N ARG A 89 -7.06 -4.12 8.50
CA ARG A 89 -6.95 -3.57 7.13
C ARG A 89 -7.89 -2.41 6.90
N ALA A 90 -7.47 -1.52 6.00
CA ALA A 90 -8.38 -0.56 5.39
C ALA A 90 -9.48 -1.30 4.62
N GLU A 91 -10.66 -0.70 4.59
CA GLU A 91 -11.76 -1.20 3.78
C GLU A 91 -11.38 -1.18 2.30
N GLN A 92 -11.67 -2.29 1.61
CA GLN A 92 -11.39 -2.42 0.18
C GLN A 92 -12.71 -2.31 -0.58
N HIS A 93 -12.84 -1.25 -1.38
CA HIS A 93 -13.97 -1.08 -2.28
C HIS A 93 -13.71 -1.86 -3.57
N ALA A 94 -14.70 -2.62 -4.03
CA ALA A 94 -14.62 -3.35 -5.28
C ALA A 94 -15.91 -3.21 -6.07
N ARG A 95 -15.78 -3.04 -7.38
CA ARG A 95 -16.89 -3.01 -8.32
C ARG A 95 -16.88 -4.27 -9.16
N ILE A 96 -17.91 -5.09 -9.00
CA ILE A 96 -18.04 -6.39 -9.65
C ILE A 96 -18.94 -6.23 -10.86
N ARG A 97 -18.42 -6.57 -12.04
CA ARG A 97 -19.19 -6.61 -13.29
C ARG A 97 -19.84 -7.98 -13.45
N ILE A 98 -21.14 -7.97 -13.75
CA ILE A 98 -21.94 -9.13 -14.13
C ILE A 98 -22.31 -8.94 -15.59
N PRO A 99 -21.77 -9.72 -16.53
CA PRO A 99 -22.05 -9.56 -17.95
C PRO A 99 -23.53 -9.74 -18.29
N ALA A 100 -24.00 -9.04 -19.31
CA ALA A 100 -25.33 -9.23 -19.88
C ALA A 100 -25.57 -10.71 -20.25
N ALA A 101 -26.81 -11.16 -20.14
CA ALA A 101 -27.27 -12.52 -20.36
C ALA A 101 -26.57 -13.61 -19.52
N SER A 102 -25.94 -13.24 -18.41
CA SER A 102 -25.33 -14.23 -17.49
C SER A 102 -26.37 -15.15 -16.87
N ALA A 103 -26.06 -16.45 -16.80
CA ALA A 103 -26.81 -17.40 -15.99
C ALA A 103 -26.51 -17.20 -14.49
N LEU A 104 -27.53 -17.39 -13.65
CA LEU A 104 -27.43 -17.25 -12.20
C LEU A 104 -27.33 -18.62 -11.50
N PRO A 105 -26.46 -18.81 -10.48
CA PRO A 105 -25.49 -17.83 -9.98
C PRO A 105 -24.34 -17.60 -10.97
N TYR A 106 -24.02 -16.33 -11.23
CA TYR A 106 -22.86 -15.98 -12.04
C TYR A 106 -21.56 -16.30 -11.31
N ARG A 107 -20.60 -16.93 -11.98
CA ARG A 107 -19.28 -17.25 -11.41
C ARG A 107 -18.26 -16.27 -11.95
N ALA A 108 -17.85 -15.31 -11.12
CA ALA A 108 -16.87 -14.31 -11.51
C ALA A 108 -15.44 -14.85 -11.42
N ALA A 109 -14.52 -14.16 -12.08
CA ALA A 109 -13.09 -14.35 -11.85
C ALA A 109 -12.71 -14.01 -10.39
N PRO A 110 -11.59 -14.56 -9.87
CA PRO A 110 -11.13 -14.22 -8.53
C PRO A 110 -10.92 -12.71 -8.35
N LEU A 111 -11.48 -12.16 -7.27
CA LEU A 111 -11.28 -10.78 -6.86
C LEU A 111 -10.03 -10.69 -5.98
N PRO A 112 -8.96 -10.00 -6.44
CA PRO A 112 -7.75 -9.84 -5.64
C PRO A 112 -8.03 -9.01 -4.38
N VAL A 113 -7.50 -9.44 -3.25
CA VAL A 113 -7.54 -8.73 -1.97
C VAL A 113 -6.13 -8.42 -1.48
N SER A 114 -5.91 -7.24 -0.92
CA SER A 114 -4.57 -6.76 -0.52
C SER A 114 -3.88 -7.71 0.47
N SER A 115 -2.61 -8.06 0.25
CA SER A 115 -1.90 -9.02 1.10
C SER A 115 -1.39 -8.43 2.41
N THR A 116 -0.98 -9.29 3.33
CA THR A 116 -0.21 -8.87 4.52
C THR A 116 1.11 -8.24 4.15
N THR A 117 1.34 -7.08 4.75
CA THR A 117 2.61 -6.39 4.68
C THR A 117 3.58 -7.10 5.60
N ILE A 118 4.75 -7.45 5.08
CA ILE A 118 5.87 -7.98 5.87
C ILE A 118 7.01 -6.96 5.89
N ALA A 119 7.95 -7.15 6.81
CA ALA A 119 9.25 -6.51 6.75
C ALA A 119 10.29 -7.48 6.21
N LEU A 120 11.27 -6.98 5.47
CA LEU A 120 12.55 -7.67 5.25
C LEU A 120 13.56 -7.13 6.24
N ALA A 121 14.44 -8.00 6.70
CA ALA A 121 15.54 -7.61 7.57
C ALA A 121 16.76 -8.48 7.30
N GLY A 122 17.91 -8.06 7.76
CA GLY A 122 19.11 -8.88 7.68
C GLY A 122 20.33 -8.16 8.21
N ARG A 123 21.46 -8.82 8.06
CA ARG A 123 22.78 -8.31 8.42
C ARG A 123 23.75 -8.44 7.26
N VAL A 124 24.60 -7.44 7.11
CA VAL A 124 25.75 -7.46 6.20
C VAL A 124 27.02 -7.62 7.03
N THR A 125 27.79 -8.66 6.74
CA THR A 125 29.05 -8.97 7.42
C THR A 125 30.18 -9.18 6.41
N ALA A 126 31.42 -9.00 6.83
CA ALA A 126 32.57 -9.43 6.04
C ALA A 126 32.58 -10.97 5.92
N SER A 127 32.93 -11.50 4.74
CA SER A 127 33.06 -12.94 4.53
C SER A 127 34.33 -13.50 5.16
N ALA A 128 35.37 -12.67 5.33
CA ALA A 128 36.61 -13.05 5.98
C ALA A 128 36.49 -12.96 7.52
N PHE A 129 37.19 -13.85 8.23
CA PHE A 129 37.29 -13.81 9.69
C PHE A 129 37.85 -12.45 10.15
N PRO A 130 37.28 -11.79 11.19
CA PRO A 130 36.32 -12.31 12.18
C PRO A 130 34.83 -12.15 11.84
N HIS A 131 34.46 -11.96 10.57
CA HIS A 131 33.09 -11.73 10.12
C HIS A 131 32.43 -10.50 10.75
N GLY A 132 33.22 -9.43 10.87
CA GLY A 132 32.77 -8.16 11.43
C GLY A 132 31.58 -7.56 10.65
N PRO A 133 30.71 -6.78 11.30
CA PRO A 133 29.62 -6.08 10.62
C PRO A 133 30.16 -5.07 9.60
N VAL A 134 29.48 -4.94 8.46
CA VAL A 134 29.80 -3.91 7.46
C VAL A 134 28.84 -2.74 7.66
N VAL A 135 29.34 -1.66 8.24
CA VAL A 135 28.60 -0.43 8.52
C VAL A 135 28.47 0.42 7.27
N GLY A 136 27.29 1.02 7.05
CA GLY A 136 27.06 1.92 5.93
C GLY A 136 27.07 1.25 4.56
N ALA A 137 26.91 -0.08 4.50
CA ALA A 137 26.70 -0.79 3.25
C ALA A 137 25.39 -0.31 2.61
N SER A 138 25.45 0.02 1.32
CA SER A 138 24.31 0.43 0.52
C SER A 138 23.56 -0.82 0.07
N ILE A 139 22.25 -0.81 0.32
CA ILE A 139 21.34 -1.90 -0.02
C ILE A 139 20.31 -1.38 -1.01
N THR A 140 20.29 -1.99 -2.19
CA THR A 140 19.30 -1.70 -3.23
C THR A 140 18.38 -2.90 -3.40
N LEU A 141 17.08 -2.65 -3.28
CA LEU A 141 16.04 -3.62 -3.56
C LEU A 141 15.35 -3.23 -4.87
N SER A 142 15.24 -4.18 -5.77
CA SER A 142 14.61 -4.00 -7.08
C SER A 142 13.67 -5.16 -7.41
N GLY A 143 12.80 -4.97 -8.39
CA GLY A 143 11.91 -6.03 -8.85
C GLY A 143 12.63 -7.02 -9.76
N THR A 144 11.94 -8.10 -10.13
CA THR A 144 12.40 -8.94 -11.23
C THR A 144 12.18 -8.18 -12.56
N PRO A 145 12.84 -8.58 -13.66
CA PRO A 145 12.70 -7.90 -14.95
C PRO A 145 11.26 -7.89 -15.48
N THR A 146 10.45 -8.89 -15.11
CA THR A 146 9.05 -9.02 -15.48
C THR A 146 8.08 -8.39 -14.48
N ALA A 147 8.55 -8.06 -13.26
CA ALA A 147 7.76 -7.44 -12.21
C ALA A 147 8.59 -6.35 -11.51
N PRO A 148 8.81 -5.19 -12.16
CA PRO A 148 9.62 -4.14 -11.59
C PRO A 148 8.93 -3.51 -10.37
N VAL A 149 9.74 -3.09 -9.40
CA VAL A 149 9.29 -2.38 -8.20
C VAL A 149 10.18 -1.18 -7.92
N VAL A 150 9.64 -0.24 -7.15
CA VAL A 150 10.40 0.80 -6.46
C VAL A 150 10.39 0.49 -4.96
N ALA A 151 11.57 0.46 -4.33
CA ALA A 151 11.73 0.23 -2.90
C ALA A 151 12.29 1.47 -2.21
N VAL A 152 11.65 1.88 -1.12
CA VAL A 152 11.98 3.08 -0.35
C VAL A 152 12.21 2.76 1.12
N GLY A 153 13.08 3.49 1.80
CA GLY A 153 13.35 3.27 3.23
C GLY A 153 12.21 3.67 4.15
N VAL A 154 11.52 4.76 3.83
CA VAL A 154 10.38 5.26 4.59
C VAL A 154 9.08 4.94 3.86
N PRO A 155 8.15 4.19 4.48
CA PRO A 155 6.87 3.85 3.86
C PRO A 155 6.03 5.07 3.47
N LEU A 156 5.13 4.87 2.50
CA LEU A 156 4.16 5.89 2.10
C LEU A 156 3.30 6.34 3.29
N ALA A 157 2.98 7.62 3.33
CA ALA A 157 2.12 8.22 4.33
C ALA A 157 0.64 8.08 3.96
N SER A 158 0.28 8.11 2.67
CA SER A 158 -1.07 7.81 2.18
C SER A 158 -1.11 6.66 1.20
N ALA A 159 -2.34 6.25 0.86
CA ALA A 159 -2.57 5.47 -0.32
C ALA A 159 -2.44 6.33 -1.58
N HIS A 160 -2.09 5.68 -2.69
CA HIS A 160 -2.02 6.22 -4.04
C HIS A 160 -2.64 5.21 -5.01
N PRO A 161 -3.58 5.61 -5.87
CA PRO A 161 -4.27 4.68 -6.78
C PRO A 161 -3.34 4.14 -7.87
N ALA A 162 -3.70 2.99 -8.43
CA ALA A 162 -3.08 2.47 -9.65
C ALA A 162 -3.06 3.53 -10.76
N GLY A 163 -2.00 3.56 -11.57
CA GLY A 163 -1.81 4.57 -12.61
C GLY A 163 -1.19 5.89 -12.12
N THR A 164 -1.07 6.11 -10.79
CA THR A 164 -0.35 7.27 -10.25
C THR A 164 1.08 7.31 -10.78
N THR A 165 1.54 8.49 -11.21
CA THR A 165 2.87 8.68 -11.77
C THR A 165 3.92 8.65 -10.65
N VAL A 166 4.95 7.83 -10.82
CA VAL A 166 6.16 7.83 -10.00
C VAL A 166 7.31 8.25 -10.89
N ARG A 167 8.06 9.29 -10.50
CA ARG A 167 9.19 9.78 -11.31
C ARG A 167 10.43 10.00 -10.48
N LEU A 168 11.59 9.84 -11.11
CA LEU A 168 12.86 10.23 -10.52
C LEU A 168 12.86 11.72 -10.24
N ARG A 169 13.36 12.09 -9.07
CA ARG A 169 13.43 13.48 -8.62
C ARG A 169 14.67 13.64 -7.73
N PRO A 170 15.70 14.39 -8.13
CA PRO A 170 16.81 14.70 -7.24
C PRO A 170 16.32 15.48 -6.02
N LEU A 171 16.72 15.08 -4.82
CA LEU A 171 16.34 15.71 -3.55
C LEU A 171 17.58 16.23 -2.82
N PRO A 172 18.26 17.26 -3.34
CA PRO A 172 19.38 17.89 -2.64
C PRO A 172 18.87 18.47 -1.31
N ALA A 173 19.57 18.14 -0.22
CA ALA A 173 19.19 18.50 1.12
C ALA A 173 20.34 19.28 1.77
N VAL A 174 20.03 20.46 2.33
CA VAL A 174 21.00 21.27 3.08
C VAL A 174 20.50 21.37 4.52
N PRO A 175 21.24 20.84 5.52
CA PRO A 175 20.90 21.02 6.94
C PRO A 175 20.82 22.50 7.27
N THR A 176 19.70 22.93 7.85
CA THR A 176 19.41 24.35 8.11
C THR A 176 18.93 24.62 9.53
N THR A 177 18.40 23.59 10.20
CA THR A 177 17.87 23.69 11.56
C THR A 177 17.91 22.31 12.24
N SER A 178 17.41 22.21 13.46
CA SER A 178 17.24 20.94 14.17
C SER A 178 15.86 20.86 14.80
N LEU A 179 15.45 19.65 15.16
CA LEU A 179 14.37 19.47 16.13
C LEU A 179 14.83 20.00 17.50
N THR A 180 13.89 20.55 18.26
CA THR A 180 14.07 20.99 19.66
C THR A 180 13.40 20.06 20.66
N GLU A 181 12.62 19.11 20.15
CA GLU A 181 11.98 18.04 20.90
C GLU A 181 11.93 16.80 20.00
N ALA A 182 11.95 15.61 20.59
CA ALA A 182 11.76 14.38 19.83
C ALA A 182 10.35 14.32 19.23
N ALA A 183 10.24 13.92 17.96
CA ALA A 183 8.95 13.69 17.32
C ALA A 183 8.65 12.19 17.23
N ARG A 184 7.37 11.84 17.16
CA ARG A 184 6.89 10.46 17.09
C ARG A 184 6.21 10.20 15.76
N ALA A 185 6.28 8.96 15.30
CA ALA A 185 5.43 8.50 14.21
C ALA A 185 3.95 8.75 14.57
N GLY A 186 3.22 9.41 13.67
CA GLY A 186 1.85 9.88 13.90
C GLY A 186 1.74 11.36 14.26
N ASP A 187 2.84 12.04 14.59
CA ASP A 187 2.82 13.48 14.86
C ASP A 187 2.61 14.26 13.55
N ALA A 188 1.67 15.19 13.56
CA ALA A 188 1.40 16.11 12.45
C ALA A 188 2.17 17.44 12.57
N THR A 189 2.95 17.62 13.64
CA THR A 189 3.69 18.85 13.92
C THR A 189 5.09 18.53 14.38
N VAL A 190 6.05 19.41 14.09
CA VAL A 190 7.41 19.34 14.63
C VAL A 190 7.84 20.71 15.14
N THR A 191 8.62 20.72 16.23
CA THR A 191 9.18 21.94 16.81
C THR A 191 10.63 22.12 16.38
N LEU A 192 10.89 23.20 15.63
CA LEU A 192 12.19 23.49 15.02
C LEU A 192 12.94 24.56 15.81
N ALA A 193 14.27 24.46 15.88
CA ALA A 193 15.11 25.48 16.52
C ALA A 193 15.01 26.84 15.82
N SER A 194 14.71 26.82 14.52
CA SER A 194 14.44 27.99 13.69
C SER A 194 13.58 27.56 12.50
N THR A 195 12.63 28.42 12.13
CA THR A 195 11.76 28.28 10.95
C THR A 195 12.17 29.23 9.81
N ALA A 196 13.35 29.86 9.91
CA ALA A 196 13.86 30.73 8.85
C ALA A 196 13.96 29.98 7.51
N GLY A 197 13.32 30.53 6.47
CA GLY A 197 13.26 29.89 5.14
C GLY A 197 12.30 28.70 5.02
N ILE A 198 11.51 28.41 6.06
CA ILE A 198 10.52 27.34 6.08
C ILE A 198 9.13 27.97 6.04
N GLY A 199 8.34 27.62 5.02
CA GLY A 199 6.96 28.05 4.86
C GLY A 199 6.10 26.94 4.27
N ALA A 200 4.83 27.26 3.99
CA ALA A 200 3.92 26.33 3.34
C ALA A 200 4.50 25.83 2.00
N GLY A 201 4.51 24.51 1.81
CA GLY A 201 5.09 23.86 0.63
C GLY A 201 6.58 23.57 0.70
N THR A 202 7.31 24.05 1.72
CA THR A 202 8.71 23.68 1.92
C THR A 202 8.81 22.17 2.19
N VAL A 203 9.71 21.50 1.47
CA VAL A 203 10.02 20.09 1.70
C VAL A 203 11.15 20.01 2.73
N LEU A 204 10.93 19.25 3.79
CA LEU A 204 11.93 18.97 4.82
C LEU A 204 12.38 17.53 4.71
N ARG A 205 13.67 17.28 4.98
CA ARG A 205 14.22 15.94 5.21
C ARG A 205 14.70 15.85 6.65
N LEU A 206 14.17 14.87 7.38
CA LEU A 206 14.57 14.54 8.75
C LEU A 206 15.81 13.63 8.75
N ALA A 207 16.51 13.56 9.87
CA ALA A 207 17.67 12.67 10.05
C ALA A 207 17.35 11.18 9.79
N THR A 208 16.09 10.78 9.94
CA THR A 208 15.59 9.43 9.63
C THR A 208 15.48 9.15 8.13
N GLY A 209 15.74 10.14 7.26
CA GLY A 209 15.55 10.07 5.82
C GLY A 209 14.12 10.35 5.37
N GLU A 210 13.19 10.53 6.29
CA GLU A 210 11.80 10.88 5.98
C GLU A 210 11.73 12.27 5.36
N HIS A 211 11.02 12.36 4.24
CA HIS A 211 10.67 13.63 3.61
C HIS A 211 9.23 13.97 3.95
N THR A 212 9.00 15.20 4.38
CA THR A 212 7.68 15.75 4.69
C THR A 212 7.52 17.13 4.06
N ILE A 213 6.28 17.56 3.86
CA ILE A 213 5.95 18.86 3.29
C ILE A 213 5.25 19.67 4.36
N VAL A 214 5.73 20.89 4.57
CA VAL A 214 5.14 21.82 5.53
C VAL A 214 3.82 22.35 4.99
N ASP A 215 2.79 22.34 5.82
CA ASP A 215 1.48 22.91 5.53
C ASP A 215 1.38 24.35 6.02
N ALA A 216 1.79 24.60 7.27
CA ALA A 216 1.82 25.92 7.89
C ALA A 216 2.93 26.03 8.93
N VAL A 217 3.28 27.25 9.31
CA VAL A 217 4.28 27.53 10.35
C VAL A 217 3.72 28.54 11.34
N THR A 218 3.96 28.35 12.63
CA THR A 218 3.61 29.29 13.70
C THR A 218 4.74 29.32 14.74
N GLY A 219 5.49 30.41 14.78
CA GLY A 219 6.69 30.51 15.61
C GLY A 219 7.73 29.45 15.20
N THR A 220 8.09 28.57 16.13
CA THR A 220 9.00 27.44 15.93
C THR A 220 8.28 26.15 15.50
N LEU A 221 6.95 26.14 15.52
CA LEU A 221 6.15 24.96 15.18
C LEU A 221 5.88 24.92 13.67
N ALA A 222 6.19 23.80 13.03
CA ALA A 222 5.81 23.50 11.65
C ALA A 222 4.71 22.43 11.64
N LEU A 223 3.54 22.78 11.08
CA LEU A 223 2.49 21.84 10.75
C LEU A 223 2.87 21.11 9.46
N LEU A 224 2.76 19.80 9.47
CA LEU A 224 3.07 18.93 8.34
C LEU A 224 1.78 18.61 7.59
N ARG A 225 1.84 18.55 6.25
CA ARG A 225 0.70 18.10 5.43
C ARG A 225 0.26 16.69 5.78
N ARG A 226 1.16 15.89 6.36
CA ARG A 226 0.95 14.50 6.72
C ARG A 226 1.68 14.17 8.01
N PRO A 227 1.09 13.30 8.84
CA PRO A 227 1.78 12.77 10.01
C PRO A 227 3.08 12.03 9.65
N LEU A 228 4.07 12.13 10.54
CA LEU A 228 5.34 11.43 10.41
C LEU A 228 5.17 9.90 10.42
N ARG A 229 6.06 9.20 9.72
CA ARG A 229 6.18 7.73 9.72
C ARG A 229 7.34 7.24 10.57
N THR A 230 8.27 8.13 10.91
CA THR A 230 9.44 7.86 11.73
C THR A 230 9.41 8.69 13.00
N SER A 231 10.21 8.27 13.99
CA SER A 231 10.33 8.97 15.28
C SER A 231 11.73 9.56 15.41
N PRO A 232 12.01 10.74 14.81
CA PRO A 232 13.32 11.38 14.93
C PRO A 232 13.57 11.86 16.37
N ALA A 233 14.82 11.72 16.83
CA ALA A 233 15.22 12.13 18.16
C ALA A 233 15.33 13.66 18.31
N ASP A 234 15.31 14.13 19.55
CA ASP A 234 15.64 15.52 19.90
C ASP A 234 17.05 15.90 19.40
N GLY A 235 17.22 17.15 19.00
CA GLY A 235 18.45 17.70 18.43
C GLY A 235 18.80 17.19 17.03
N SER A 236 18.00 16.28 16.44
CA SER A 236 18.31 15.75 15.12
C SER A 236 18.20 16.81 14.03
N ALA A 237 19.12 16.74 13.07
CA ALA A 237 19.20 17.70 11.98
C ALA A 237 17.97 17.63 11.06
N VAL A 238 17.51 18.81 10.64
CA VAL A 238 16.45 18.99 9.65
C VAL A 238 17.02 19.79 8.48
N ALA A 239 16.85 19.25 7.28
CA ALA A 239 17.33 19.86 6.05
C ALA A 239 16.16 20.38 5.21
N ILE A 240 16.33 21.56 4.61
CA ILE A 240 15.45 22.02 3.54
C ILE A 240 15.85 21.29 2.26
N VAL A 241 14.84 20.77 1.56
CA VAL A 241 15.00 20.09 0.28
C VAL A 241 14.41 20.95 -0.82
N THR A 242 15.18 21.16 -1.89
CA THR A 242 14.69 21.81 -3.12
C THR A 242 14.62 20.74 -4.22
N PRO A 243 13.43 20.16 -4.50
CA PRO A 243 13.32 19.10 -5.49
C PRO A 243 13.78 19.57 -6.87
N GLY A 244 14.78 18.90 -7.44
CA GLY A 244 15.43 19.24 -8.72
C GLY A 244 14.54 19.02 -9.95
N ALA A 245 15.13 18.98 -11.14
CA ALA A 245 14.35 18.68 -12.36
C ALA A 245 13.79 17.24 -12.34
N PRO A 246 12.55 17.01 -12.81
CA PRO A 246 12.00 15.67 -12.95
C PRO A 246 12.78 14.85 -13.98
N GLY A 247 13.02 13.57 -13.67
CA GLY A 247 13.67 12.60 -14.55
C GLY A 247 12.70 11.59 -15.14
N ALA A 248 13.20 10.39 -15.43
CA ALA A 248 12.42 9.27 -15.95
C ALA A 248 11.21 8.95 -15.05
N ALA A 249 10.10 8.53 -15.66
CA ALA A 249 8.84 8.28 -14.99
C ALA A 249 8.27 6.91 -15.34
N THR A 250 7.42 6.41 -14.45
CA THR A 250 6.64 5.18 -14.58
C THR A 250 5.30 5.37 -13.86
N THR A 251 4.46 4.35 -13.84
CA THR A 251 3.18 4.36 -13.13
C THR A 251 3.08 3.17 -12.17
N LEU A 252 2.34 3.34 -11.09
CA LEU A 252 1.95 2.24 -10.20
C LEU A 252 1.08 1.23 -10.98
N THR A 253 1.39 -0.06 -10.91
CA THR A 253 0.58 -1.10 -11.58
C THR A 253 -0.64 -1.54 -10.78
N ARG A 254 -0.69 -1.16 -9.51
CA ARG A 254 -1.82 -1.34 -8.58
C ARG A 254 -1.78 -0.26 -7.52
N ASP A 255 -2.84 -0.16 -6.73
CA ASP A 255 -2.89 0.76 -5.59
C ASP A 255 -1.71 0.50 -4.64
N ALA A 256 -0.98 1.56 -4.30
CA ALA A 256 -0.02 1.56 -3.20
C ALA A 256 -0.76 2.07 -1.95
N LEU A 257 -0.65 1.38 -0.83
CA LEU A 257 -1.37 1.72 0.40
C LEU A 257 -0.44 2.49 1.35
N ALA A 258 -1.05 3.26 2.25
CA ALA A 258 -0.33 3.87 3.35
C ALA A 258 0.42 2.77 4.14
N GLY A 259 1.74 2.89 4.26
CA GLY A 259 2.59 1.92 4.95
C GLY A 259 3.28 0.93 4.02
N ASP A 260 2.97 0.96 2.72
CA ASP A 260 3.77 0.27 1.71
C ASP A 260 5.08 1.03 1.45
N ALA A 261 6.17 0.29 1.36
CA ALA A 261 7.49 0.82 1.04
C ALA A 261 8.13 0.10 -0.16
N VAL A 262 7.44 -0.88 -0.73
CA VAL A 262 7.78 -1.51 -2.00
C VAL A 262 6.56 -1.45 -2.91
N TRP A 263 6.72 -0.81 -4.07
CA TRP A 263 5.62 -0.48 -4.96
C TRP A 263 5.83 -1.08 -6.34
N PRO A 264 4.95 -1.97 -6.81
CA PRO A 264 5.00 -2.46 -8.18
C PRO A 264 4.72 -1.34 -9.18
N VAL A 265 5.58 -1.25 -10.19
CA VAL A 265 5.55 -0.21 -11.21
C VAL A 265 5.59 -0.82 -12.61
N ALA A 266 5.21 -0.05 -13.62
CA ALA A 266 5.17 -0.53 -15.00
C ALA A 266 6.57 -0.67 -15.64
N ALA A 267 7.54 0.08 -15.13
CA ALA A 267 8.93 0.06 -15.58
C ALA A 267 9.88 0.38 -14.42
N ALA A 268 11.06 -0.23 -14.42
CA ALA A 268 12.07 0.04 -13.39
C ALA A 268 12.57 1.49 -13.46
N LEU A 269 12.84 2.08 -12.29
CA LEU A 269 13.49 3.39 -12.17
C LEU A 269 14.89 3.20 -11.57
N ALA A 270 15.90 3.80 -12.19
CA ALA A 270 17.28 3.80 -11.69
C ALA A 270 17.65 5.22 -11.22
N GLY A 271 17.68 5.43 -9.91
CA GLY A 271 18.06 6.71 -9.31
C GLY A 271 18.11 6.64 -7.79
N ALA A 272 18.34 7.77 -7.14
CA ALA A 272 18.48 7.84 -5.67
C ALA A 272 17.20 8.28 -4.96
N SER A 273 16.25 8.89 -5.67
CA SER A 273 15.02 9.42 -5.08
C SER A 273 13.91 9.59 -6.11
N VAL A 274 12.69 9.52 -5.61
CA VAL A 274 11.46 9.58 -6.39
C VAL A 274 10.46 10.55 -5.80
N GLU A 275 9.56 10.99 -6.67
CA GLU A 275 8.34 11.72 -6.35
C GLU A 275 7.14 10.88 -6.82
N VAL A 276 6.19 10.66 -5.92
CA VAL A 276 4.87 10.12 -6.24
C VAL A 276 3.94 11.31 -6.51
N VAL A 277 3.55 11.50 -7.76
CA VAL A 277 2.86 12.71 -8.23
C VAL A 277 1.35 12.53 -8.08
N ASP A 278 0.78 13.10 -7.01
CA ASP A 278 -0.63 12.90 -6.66
C ASP A 278 -1.26 14.18 -6.07
N GLY A 279 -0.95 15.34 -6.65
CA GLY A 279 -1.52 16.63 -6.23
C GLY A 279 -1.27 16.93 -4.74
N ALA A 280 -2.34 17.12 -3.97
CA ALA A 280 -2.26 17.35 -2.52
C ALA A 280 -1.65 16.15 -1.75
N ALA A 281 -1.67 14.96 -2.36
CA ALA A 281 -1.11 13.75 -1.80
C ALA A 281 0.36 13.51 -2.15
N THR A 282 1.01 14.39 -2.91
CA THR A 282 2.39 14.19 -3.38
C THR A 282 3.36 13.83 -2.25
N GLU A 283 4.17 12.79 -2.47
CA GLU A 283 5.21 12.32 -1.55
C GLU A 283 6.59 12.25 -2.21
N TYR A 284 7.63 12.59 -1.47
CA TYR A 284 9.03 12.42 -1.88
C TYR A 284 9.68 11.29 -1.08
N ARG A 285 10.48 10.45 -1.73
CA ARG A 285 11.14 9.30 -1.08
C ARG A 285 12.55 9.09 -1.60
N THR A 286 13.45 8.72 -0.70
CA THR A 286 14.79 8.23 -1.03
C THR A 286 14.73 6.73 -1.29
N LEU A 287 15.43 6.30 -2.34
CA LEU A 287 15.60 4.90 -2.72
C LEU A 287 16.82 4.33 -2.01
N GLY A 288 16.79 3.02 -1.78
CA GLY A 288 17.87 2.30 -1.12
C GLY A 288 17.87 2.46 0.40
N LEU A 289 18.63 1.59 1.04
CA LEU A 289 18.82 1.51 2.48
C LEU A 289 20.32 1.53 2.78
N THR A 290 20.65 1.83 4.03
CA THR A 290 22.03 1.71 4.54
C THR A 290 22.04 0.85 5.79
N THR A 291 23.09 0.05 5.98
CA THR A 291 23.26 -0.69 7.22
C THR A 291 23.62 0.22 8.39
N ASP A 292 23.15 -0.15 9.57
CA ASP A 292 23.49 0.50 10.84
C ASP A 292 24.90 0.08 11.35
N PRO A 293 25.35 0.59 12.51
CA PRO A 293 26.65 0.22 13.09
C PRO A 293 26.83 -1.27 13.40
N ASP A 294 25.75 -2.04 13.53
CA ASP A 294 25.79 -3.49 13.71
C ASP A 294 25.74 -4.26 12.37
N GLY A 295 25.77 -3.53 11.24
CA GLY A 295 25.62 -4.09 9.90
C GLY A 295 24.19 -4.50 9.58
N ARG A 296 23.20 -4.14 10.40
CA ARG A 296 21.80 -4.54 10.20
C ARG A 296 21.09 -3.59 9.28
N TRP A 297 20.09 -4.11 8.58
CA TRP A 297 19.22 -3.34 7.71
C TRP A 297 17.77 -3.82 7.82
N ARG A 298 16.84 -2.95 7.42
CA ARG A 298 15.42 -3.27 7.46
C ARG A 298 14.65 -2.55 6.36
N GLN A 299 13.89 -3.32 5.58
CA GLN A 299 12.89 -2.83 4.64
C GLN A 299 11.50 -3.07 5.23
N PRO A 300 10.80 -2.06 5.77
CA PRO A 300 9.39 -2.22 6.12
C PRO A 300 8.52 -2.37 4.86
N GLY A 301 7.23 -2.63 5.04
CA GLY A 301 6.25 -2.23 4.02
C GLY A 301 6.19 -3.07 2.75
N VAL A 302 6.62 -4.33 2.75
CA VAL A 302 6.57 -5.20 1.56
C VAL A 302 5.23 -5.93 1.51
N ARG A 303 4.40 -5.62 0.51
CA ARG A 303 3.06 -6.19 0.34
C ARG A 303 2.91 -6.72 -1.08
N GLY A 304 2.41 -7.95 -1.26
CA GLY A 304 1.98 -8.39 -2.59
C GLY A 304 3.11 -8.59 -3.59
N VAL A 305 4.33 -8.89 -3.13
CA VAL A 305 5.52 -9.04 -3.96
C VAL A 305 6.09 -10.44 -3.78
N ALA A 306 6.12 -11.22 -4.87
CA ALA A 306 6.52 -12.62 -4.83
C ALA A 306 8.04 -12.82 -4.78
N ALA A 307 8.82 -11.91 -5.36
CA ALA A 307 10.28 -11.95 -5.35
C ALA A 307 10.86 -10.54 -5.47
N LEU A 308 12.06 -10.35 -4.92
CA LEU A 308 12.85 -9.14 -5.08
C LEU A 308 14.29 -9.49 -5.41
N ARG A 309 14.99 -8.58 -6.06
CA ARG A 309 16.42 -8.64 -6.30
C ARG A 309 17.16 -7.71 -5.35
N LEU A 310 18.12 -8.27 -4.62
CA LEU A 310 18.96 -7.57 -3.66
C LEU A 310 20.35 -7.31 -4.28
N THR A 311 20.82 -6.08 -4.18
CA THR A 311 22.21 -5.71 -4.47
C THR A 311 22.79 -5.01 -3.23
N VAL A 312 23.97 -5.45 -2.79
CA VAL A 312 24.66 -4.89 -1.64
C VAL A 312 26.05 -4.43 -2.05
N SER A 313 26.39 -3.17 -1.74
CA SER A 313 27.71 -2.61 -2.01
C SER A 313 28.25 -1.87 -0.79
N ALA A 314 29.57 -1.95 -0.59
CA ALA A 314 30.27 -1.23 0.47
C ALA A 314 31.69 -0.91 0.01
N ALA A 315 32.24 0.21 0.46
CA ALA A 315 33.62 0.57 0.13
C ALA A 315 34.59 -0.49 0.66
N GLY A 316 35.55 -0.91 -0.17
CA GLY A 316 36.52 -1.96 0.18
C GLY A 316 36.01 -3.39 0.03
N PHE A 317 34.80 -3.59 -0.53
CA PHE A 317 34.24 -4.91 -0.81
C PHE A 317 33.76 -5.02 -2.26
N LEU A 318 33.77 -6.24 -2.80
CA LEU A 318 33.08 -6.59 -4.04
C LEU A 318 31.56 -6.44 -3.83
N THR A 319 30.88 -5.89 -4.83
CA THR A 319 29.41 -5.79 -4.83
C THR A 319 28.80 -7.18 -4.96
N ASP A 320 27.84 -7.49 -4.09
CA ASP A 320 27.03 -8.71 -4.16
C ASP A 320 25.70 -8.45 -4.87
N GLY A 321 25.30 -9.36 -5.76
CA GLY A 321 24.06 -9.27 -6.54
C GLY A 321 24.16 -8.47 -7.85
N PRO A 322 23.02 -8.24 -8.54
CA PRO A 322 21.64 -8.50 -8.09
C PRO A 322 21.32 -9.99 -7.95
N THR A 323 20.91 -10.40 -6.74
CA THR A 323 20.50 -11.78 -6.43
C THR A 323 19.00 -11.83 -6.18
N GLU A 324 18.29 -12.76 -6.82
CA GLU A 324 16.84 -12.91 -6.68
C GLU A 324 16.48 -13.73 -5.43
N HIS A 325 15.58 -13.20 -4.62
CA HIS A 325 15.06 -13.82 -3.40
C HIS A 325 13.55 -14.02 -3.54
N PRO A 326 13.06 -15.27 -3.66
CA PRO A 326 11.63 -15.54 -3.57
C PRO A 326 11.16 -15.25 -2.15
N LEU A 327 10.14 -14.41 -2.02
CA LEU A 327 9.61 -13.99 -0.74
C LEU A 327 8.51 -14.95 -0.28
N ALA A 328 8.57 -15.30 1.00
CA ALA A 328 7.49 -15.97 1.71
C ALA A 328 6.79 -14.99 2.66
N PRO A 329 5.51 -15.18 3.00
CA PRO A 329 4.74 -14.31 3.91
C PRO A 329 5.13 -14.50 5.38
N THR A 330 6.44 -14.49 5.67
CA THR A 330 7.03 -14.51 7.01
C THR A 330 7.44 -13.09 7.40
N ASN A 331 7.22 -12.70 8.65
CA ASN A 331 7.51 -11.35 9.12
C ASN A 331 8.36 -11.36 10.41
N PRO A 332 9.63 -10.90 10.38
CA PRO A 332 10.35 -10.47 9.18
C PRO A 332 10.79 -11.66 8.30
N PHE A 333 10.96 -11.42 7.00
CA PHE A 333 11.70 -12.31 6.12
C PHE A 333 13.19 -11.92 6.17
N VAL A 334 14.05 -12.86 6.57
CA VAL A 334 15.46 -12.56 6.87
C VAL A 334 16.36 -12.90 5.68
N ILE A 335 17.23 -11.95 5.29
CA ILE A 335 18.23 -12.12 4.23
C ILE A 335 19.58 -11.56 4.72
N ASP A 336 20.48 -12.45 5.12
CA ASP A 336 21.85 -12.09 5.51
C ASP A 336 22.81 -12.15 4.32
N VAL A 337 23.79 -11.25 4.29
CA VAL A 337 24.76 -11.12 3.19
C VAL A 337 26.18 -11.07 3.73
N ALA A 338 27.06 -11.90 3.18
CA ALA A 338 28.48 -11.89 3.49
C ALA A 338 29.29 -11.29 2.30
N LEU A 339 29.85 -10.11 2.49
CA LEU A 339 30.61 -9.40 1.45
C LEU A 339 32.07 -9.87 1.39
N ARG A 340 32.57 -10.07 0.17
CA ARG A 340 33.97 -10.44 -0.10
C ARG A 340 34.77 -9.19 -0.41
N THR A 341 36.06 -9.18 -0.06
CA THR A 341 37.02 -8.15 -0.46
C THR A 341 37.62 -8.44 -1.81
#